data_AF-A0A0A0APL0-F1
#
_entry.id   AF-A0A0A0APL0-F1
#
_cell.length_a   1.000
_cell.length_b   1.000
_cell.length_c   1.000
_cell.angle_alpha   90.00
_cell.angle_beta   90.00
_cell.angle_gamma   90.00
#
_symmetry.space_group_name_H-M   'P 1'
#
loop_
_entity.id
_entity.type
_entity.pdbx_description
1 polymer ?
#
loop_
_entity_poly.entity_id
_entity_poly.type
_entity_poly.pdbx_seq_one_letter_code
_entity_poly.pdbx_strand_id
1 'polypeptide(L)'
;QVPFGEAWHVREWLRVVGGVQKPPSEHPKRPVLGLSCRRAEVSGARFWGLVRTLCPDPHLFFRHCFVHNHCPLLFLASSGRNLPPTELPPAARDRLMGLCDRALARTAGLTVRVEGLPHPSPRNPRANRGWEELAKARLGELGVLELLEK
;
A
#
# COMPACT_ATOMS: atom_id res chain seq x y z
N GLN A 1 -9.91 -0.02 4.80
CA GLN A 1 -8.53 -0.56 4.95
C GLN A 1 -7.57 0.58 4.65
N VAL A 2 -6.47 0.72 5.41
CA VAL A 2 -5.40 1.68 5.08
C VAL A 2 -4.39 0.98 4.15
N PRO A 3 -4.14 1.49 2.92
CA PRO A 3 -3.11 0.94 2.03
C PRO A 3 -1.73 1.05 2.68
N PHE A 4 -0.85 0.07 2.39
CA PHE A 4 0.46 -0.01 3.05
C PHE A 4 0.37 0.06 4.60
N GLY A 5 -0.74 -0.41 5.18
CA GLY A 5 -1.13 -0.15 6.57
C GLY A 5 -0.33 -0.92 7.62
N GLU A 6 0.94 -0.59 7.78
CA GLU A 6 1.74 -1.04 8.92
C GLU A 6 1.17 -0.43 10.22
N ALA A 7 0.91 -1.28 11.21
CA ALA A 7 0.05 -0.95 12.34
C ALA A 7 0.55 0.22 13.19
N TRP A 8 1.87 0.36 13.36
CA TRP A 8 2.45 1.48 14.11
C TRP A 8 2.21 2.80 13.39
N HIS A 9 2.55 2.92 12.09
CA HIS A 9 2.31 4.16 11.34
C HIS A 9 0.83 4.52 11.27
N VAL A 10 -0.04 3.53 11.09
CA VAL A 10 -1.49 3.76 11.04
C VAL A 10 -2.02 4.33 12.35
N ARG A 11 -1.57 3.81 13.49
CA ARG A 11 -2.04 4.23 14.82
C ARG A 11 -1.35 5.49 15.32
N GLU A 12 -0.03 5.54 15.23
CA GLU A 12 0.79 6.57 15.88
C GLU A 12 0.98 7.80 15.01
N TRP A 13 1.07 7.64 13.68
CA TRP A 13 1.32 8.74 12.77
C TRP A 13 0.05 9.19 12.04
N LEU A 14 -0.67 8.29 11.37
CA LEU A 14 -1.93 8.61 10.69
C LEU A 14 -3.10 8.86 11.66
N ARG A 15 -2.94 8.52 12.95
CA ARG A 15 -3.96 8.66 14.01
C ARG A 15 -5.30 8.00 13.67
N VAL A 16 -5.29 6.95 12.84
CA VAL A 16 -6.51 6.20 12.52
C VAL A 16 -6.83 5.27 13.67
N VAL A 17 -8.05 5.39 14.18
CA VAL A 17 -8.60 4.57 15.26
C VAL A 17 -9.82 3.78 14.77
N GLY A 18 -10.11 2.65 15.40
CA GLY A 18 -11.30 1.86 15.10
C GLY A 18 -11.15 0.37 15.39
N GLY A 19 -12.28 -0.31 15.54
CA GLY A 19 -12.34 -1.76 15.64
C GLY A 19 -12.17 -2.42 14.28
N VAL A 20 -11.40 -3.51 14.20
CA VAL A 20 -11.26 -4.32 12.99
C VAL A 20 -11.95 -5.66 13.21
N GLN A 21 -12.96 -5.94 12.40
CA GLN A 21 -13.65 -7.21 12.43
C GLN A 21 -12.83 -8.31 11.73
N LYS A 22 -13.06 -9.54 12.14
CA LYS A 22 -12.46 -10.72 11.53
C LYS A 22 -13.25 -11.16 10.30
N PRO A 23 -12.60 -11.72 9.27
CA PRO A 23 -13.31 -12.34 8.16
C PRO A 23 -14.05 -13.59 8.64
N PRO A 24 -15.08 -14.06 7.91
CA PRO A 24 -15.84 -15.27 8.28
C PRO A 24 -14.98 -16.53 8.42
N SER A 25 -13.87 -16.60 7.69
CA SER A 25 -12.88 -17.68 7.76
C SER A 25 -11.47 -17.09 7.82
N GLU A 26 -10.74 -17.41 8.89
CA GLU A 26 -9.35 -17.02 9.07
C GLU A 26 -8.42 -18.22 8.89
N HIS A 27 -7.37 -18.04 8.10
CA HIS A 27 -6.29 -19.02 8.06
C HIS A 27 -5.46 -18.93 9.36
N PRO A 28 -5.17 -20.03 10.08
CA PRO A 28 -4.47 -20.00 11.38
C PRO A 28 -3.13 -19.26 11.37
N LYS A 29 -2.37 -19.34 10.26
CA LYS A 29 -1.08 -18.63 10.06
C LYS A 29 -1.21 -17.14 9.68
N ARG A 30 -2.44 -16.64 9.47
CA ARG A 30 -2.74 -15.27 9.00
C ARG A 30 -3.90 -14.66 9.79
N PRO A 31 -3.81 -14.59 11.14
CA PRO A 31 -4.86 -13.98 11.94
C PRO A 31 -4.94 -12.47 11.68
N VAL A 32 -6.15 -11.93 11.66
CA VAL A 32 -6.43 -10.50 11.63
C VAL A 32 -6.49 -9.99 13.07
N LEU A 33 -5.46 -9.23 13.45
CA LEU A 33 -5.31 -8.66 14.80
C LEU A 33 -5.63 -7.16 14.85
N GLY A 34 -6.09 -6.58 13.73
CA GLY A 34 -6.35 -5.15 13.60
C GLY A 34 -5.14 -4.28 13.95
N LEU A 35 -5.41 -3.14 14.59
CA LEU A 35 -4.39 -2.17 15.04
C LEU A 35 -3.55 -2.67 16.23
N SER A 36 -3.87 -3.84 16.79
CA SER A 36 -3.08 -4.52 17.81
C SER A 36 -2.04 -5.47 17.22
N CYS A 37 -1.95 -5.58 15.88
CA CYS A 37 -0.94 -6.40 15.22
C CYS A 37 0.47 -5.90 15.56
N ARG A 38 1.29 -6.77 16.16
CA ARG A 38 2.70 -6.47 16.50
C ARG A 38 3.67 -6.71 15.34
N ARG A 39 3.21 -7.33 14.25
CA ARG A 39 4.05 -7.60 13.09
C ARG A 39 4.14 -6.34 12.25
N ALA A 40 5.36 -5.84 12.05
CA ALA A 40 5.64 -4.79 11.10
C ALA A 40 5.57 -5.34 9.66
N GLU A 41 4.68 -4.77 8.85
CA GLU A 41 4.66 -5.02 7.41
C GLU A 41 5.74 -4.15 6.76
N VAL A 42 6.81 -4.78 6.27
CA VAL A 42 8.04 -4.08 5.84
C VAL A 42 7.79 -3.07 4.73
N SER A 43 6.90 -3.37 3.78
CA SER A 43 6.62 -2.48 2.65
C SER A 43 5.95 -1.21 3.13
N GLY A 44 4.98 -1.34 4.04
CA GLY A 44 4.24 -0.25 4.65
C GLY A 44 5.08 0.57 5.62
N ALA A 45 5.94 -0.08 6.41
CA ALA A 45 6.91 0.61 7.25
C ALA A 45 7.83 1.50 6.42
N ARG A 46 8.33 1.00 5.29
CA ARG A 46 9.17 1.77 4.35
C ARG A 46 8.37 2.90 3.72
N PHE A 47 7.18 2.60 3.19
CA PHE A 47 6.34 3.58 2.51
C PHE A 47 5.95 4.73 3.43
N TRP A 48 5.30 4.46 4.56
CA TRP A 48 4.89 5.50 5.50
C TRP A 48 6.08 6.12 6.25
N GLY A 49 7.19 5.40 6.40
CA GLY A 49 8.43 5.95 6.92
C GLY A 49 8.99 7.07 6.04
N LEU A 50 9.09 6.84 4.72
CA LEU A 50 9.49 7.87 3.75
C LEU A 50 8.52 9.05 3.77
N VAL A 51 7.22 8.78 3.71
CA VAL A 51 6.21 9.84 3.72
C VAL A 51 6.31 10.67 4.99
N ARG A 52 6.48 10.05 6.16
CA ARG A 52 6.68 10.76 7.44
C ARG A 52 7.97 11.58 7.48
N THR A 53 9.04 11.11 6.85
CA THR A 53 10.30 11.87 6.74
C THR A 53 10.12 13.12 5.89
N LEU A 54 9.36 13.03 4.78
CA LEU A 54 9.09 14.17 3.89
C LEU A 54 8.01 15.11 4.44
N CYS A 55 7.01 14.55 5.12
CA CYS A 55 5.85 15.24 5.67
C CYS A 55 5.66 14.81 7.13
N PRO A 56 6.22 15.52 8.13
CA PRO A 56 6.07 15.14 9.53
C PRO A 56 4.60 15.12 10.00
N ASP A 57 3.75 15.99 9.45
CA ASP A 57 2.29 15.98 9.63
C ASP A 57 1.61 15.26 8.45
N PRO A 58 0.80 14.21 8.68
CA PRO A 58 0.07 13.53 7.62
C PRO A 58 -0.85 14.45 6.81
N HIS A 59 -1.37 15.53 7.39
CA HIS A 59 -2.22 16.49 6.68
C HIS A 59 -1.50 17.17 5.50
N LEU A 60 -0.18 17.35 5.59
CA LEU A 60 0.62 17.91 4.50
C LEU A 60 0.66 16.96 3.31
N PHE A 61 0.89 15.67 3.55
CA PHE A 61 0.85 14.65 2.50
C PHE A 61 -0.54 14.57 1.86
N PHE A 62 -1.60 14.48 2.68
CA PHE A 62 -2.97 14.32 2.16
C PHE A 62 -3.56 15.58 1.53
N ARG A 63 -2.88 16.74 1.61
CA ARG A 63 -3.29 17.96 0.92
C ARG A 63 -3.30 17.79 -0.60
N HIS A 64 -2.36 17.02 -1.13
CA HIS A 64 -2.15 16.83 -2.57
C HIS A 64 -2.08 15.37 -2.99
N CYS A 65 -1.95 14.44 -2.04
CA CYS A 65 -1.77 13.02 -2.34
C CYS A 65 -2.85 12.16 -1.69
N PHE A 66 -3.09 11.01 -2.30
CA PHE A 66 -3.92 9.96 -1.74
C PHE A 66 -3.31 8.60 -2.08
N VAL A 67 -3.56 7.60 -1.24
CA VAL A 67 -3.05 6.24 -1.43
C VAL A 67 -4.24 5.30 -1.57
N HIS A 68 -4.20 4.45 -2.59
CA HIS A 68 -5.25 3.47 -2.86
C HIS A 68 -4.66 2.17 -3.39
N ASN A 69 -5.27 1.03 -3.02
CA ASN A 69 -4.93 -0.26 -3.60
C ASN A 69 -5.81 -0.51 -4.82
N HIS A 70 -5.21 -0.95 -5.93
CA HIS A 70 -5.99 -1.32 -7.11
C HIS A 70 -6.98 -2.48 -6.82
N CYS A 71 -6.51 -3.52 -6.14
CA CYS A 71 -7.34 -4.63 -5.67
C CYS A 71 -7.38 -4.63 -4.14
N PRO A 72 -8.57 -4.54 -3.51
CA PRO A 72 -8.70 -4.52 -2.05
C PRO A 72 -8.68 -5.93 -1.43
N LEU A 73 -8.66 -6.99 -2.25
CA LEU A 73 -8.76 -8.37 -1.79
C LEU A 73 -7.38 -9.00 -1.53
N LEU A 74 -7.32 -9.83 -0.49
CA LEU A 74 -6.18 -10.68 -0.16
C LEU A 74 -6.55 -12.14 -0.44
N PHE A 75 -5.74 -12.83 -1.24
CA PHE A 75 -5.93 -14.25 -1.51
C PHE A 75 -4.84 -15.06 -0.81
N LEU A 76 -5.26 -16.19 -0.21
CA LEU A 76 -4.36 -17.10 0.48
C LEU A 76 -4.54 -18.51 -0.10
N ALA A 77 -3.42 -19.20 -0.32
CA ALA A 77 -3.43 -20.65 -0.56
C ALA A 77 -3.83 -21.38 0.73
N SER A 78 -4.20 -22.66 0.62
CA SER A 78 -4.50 -23.53 1.77
C SER A 78 -3.36 -23.63 2.79
N SER A 79 -2.12 -23.37 2.37
CA SER A 79 -0.93 -23.32 3.24
C SER A 79 -0.79 -22.01 4.04
N GLY A 80 -1.59 -20.99 3.74
CA GLY A 80 -1.49 -19.63 4.26
C GLY A 80 -0.50 -18.75 3.48
N ARG A 81 0.03 -19.25 2.35
CA ARG A 81 0.88 -18.46 1.45
C ARG A 81 0.04 -17.40 0.75
N ASN A 82 0.56 -16.17 0.64
CA ASN A 82 -0.06 -15.10 -0.13
C ASN A 82 -0.09 -15.46 -1.62
N LEU A 83 -1.25 -15.30 -2.25
CA LEU A 83 -1.46 -15.46 -3.68
C LEU A 83 -1.73 -14.08 -4.30
N PRO A 84 -0.77 -13.48 -5.02
CA PRO A 84 -1.03 -12.25 -5.76
C PRO A 84 -2.03 -12.52 -6.91
N PRO A 85 -2.75 -11.50 -7.40
CA PRO A 85 -3.67 -11.66 -8.53
C PRO A 85 -3.06 -12.31 -9.77
N THR A 86 -1.75 -12.13 -9.98
CA THR A 86 -1.00 -12.74 -11.10
C THR A 86 -0.89 -14.26 -11.02
N GLU A 87 -1.05 -14.85 -9.83
CA GLU A 87 -1.05 -16.30 -9.60
C GLU A 87 -2.47 -16.90 -9.59
N LEU A 88 -3.52 -16.09 -9.81
CA LEU A 88 -4.89 -16.60 -9.95
C LEU A 88 -5.12 -17.23 -11.34
N PRO A 89 -6.07 -18.18 -11.46
CA PRO A 89 -6.47 -18.71 -12.76
C PRO A 89 -6.82 -17.57 -13.74
N PRO A 90 -6.35 -17.62 -15.01
CA PRO A 90 -6.43 -16.48 -15.92
C PRO A 90 -7.85 -15.87 -16.04
N ALA A 91 -8.88 -16.70 -16.22
CA ALA A 91 -10.26 -16.21 -16.34
C ALA A 91 -10.75 -15.49 -15.07
N ALA A 92 -10.38 -15.97 -13.88
CA ALA A 92 -10.74 -15.35 -12.61
C ALA A 92 -9.96 -14.04 -12.39
N ARG A 93 -8.66 -14.05 -12.72
CA ARG A 93 -7.82 -12.85 -12.69
C ARG A 93 -8.39 -11.77 -13.59
N ASP A 94 -8.65 -12.07 -14.86
CA ASP A 94 -9.07 -11.08 -15.85
C ASP A 94 -10.42 -10.45 -15.47
N ARG A 95 -11.36 -11.28 -14.98
CA ARG A 95 -12.63 -10.80 -14.43
C ARG A 95 -12.44 -9.88 -13.21
N LEU A 96 -11.58 -10.27 -12.27
CA LEU A 96 -11.28 -9.50 -11.06
C LEU A 96 -10.64 -8.15 -11.45
N MET A 97 -9.58 -8.19 -12.26
CA MET A 97 -8.86 -6.99 -12.66
C MET A 97 -9.75 -6.03 -13.45
N GLY A 98 -10.60 -6.52 -14.35
CA GLY A 98 -11.55 -5.65 -15.06
C GLY A 98 -12.57 -4.97 -14.14
N LEU A 99 -12.93 -5.57 -12.99
CA LEU A 99 -13.75 -4.91 -11.96
C LEU A 99 -12.95 -3.83 -11.22
N CYS A 100 -11.71 -4.14 -10.88
CA CYS A 100 -10.79 -3.21 -10.22
C CYS A 100 -10.47 -2.00 -11.12
N ASP A 101 -10.23 -2.22 -12.42
CA ASP A 101 -9.94 -1.18 -13.41
C ASP A 101 -11.11 -0.19 -13.49
N ARG A 102 -12.35 -0.70 -13.57
CA ARG A 102 -13.56 0.14 -13.57
C ARG A 102 -13.74 0.91 -12.26
N ALA A 103 -13.37 0.32 -11.12
CA ALA A 103 -13.41 1.01 -9.84
C ALA A 103 -12.36 2.13 -9.78
N LEU A 104 -11.13 1.86 -10.21
CA LEU A 104 -10.04 2.82 -10.25
C LEU A 104 -10.35 3.99 -11.20
N ALA A 105 -10.89 3.71 -12.39
CA ALA A 105 -11.26 4.74 -13.36
C ALA A 105 -12.30 5.72 -12.80
N ARG A 106 -13.25 5.24 -11.98
CA ARG A 106 -14.21 6.10 -11.28
C ARG A 106 -13.56 6.97 -10.19
N THR A 107 -12.48 6.50 -9.57
CA THR A 107 -11.76 7.23 -8.53
C THR A 107 -10.79 8.27 -9.12
N ALA A 108 -10.08 7.93 -10.21
CA ALA A 108 -8.98 8.74 -10.75
C ALA A 108 -9.38 9.65 -11.92
N GLY A 109 -10.45 9.34 -12.65
CA GLY A 109 -10.74 9.95 -13.96
C GLY A 109 -9.93 9.32 -15.10
N LEU A 110 -10.39 9.48 -16.35
CA LEU A 110 -9.86 8.74 -17.51
C LEU A 110 -8.65 9.37 -18.21
N THR A 111 -8.26 10.59 -17.85
CA THR A 111 -7.17 11.31 -18.53
C THR A 111 -6.20 11.89 -17.51
N VAL A 112 -5.28 11.04 -17.04
CA VAL A 112 -4.25 11.39 -16.06
C VAL A 112 -2.89 10.86 -16.51
N ARG A 113 -1.81 11.54 -16.11
CA ARG A 113 -0.43 11.04 -16.28
C ARG A 113 -0.22 9.88 -15.29
N VAL A 114 0.27 8.74 -15.78
CA VAL A 114 0.59 7.56 -14.97
C VAL A 114 2.10 7.39 -14.91
N GLU A 115 2.64 7.34 -13.70
CA GLU A 115 4.08 7.21 -13.44
C GLU A 115 4.34 6.11 -12.40
N GLY A 116 5.60 5.65 -12.34
CA GLY A 116 6.00 4.56 -11.44
C GLY A 116 7.03 4.98 -10.39
N LEU A 117 6.88 4.41 -9.20
CA LEU A 117 7.87 4.38 -8.12
C LEU A 117 8.33 2.91 -7.92
N PRO A 118 9.61 2.64 -7.60
CA PRO A 118 10.01 1.29 -7.17
C PRO A 118 9.16 0.80 -5.99
N HIS A 119 8.75 -0.47 -5.99
CA HIS A 119 7.97 -1.03 -4.88
C HIS A 119 8.87 -1.31 -3.65
N PRO A 120 8.44 -0.96 -2.40
CA PRO A 120 9.25 -1.10 -1.17
C PRO A 120 9.45 -2.54 -0.66
N SER A 121 8.99 -3.56 -1.39
CA SER A 121 8.92 -4.93 -0.87
C SER A 121 10.33 -5.49 -0.61
N PRO A 122 10.55 -6.22 0.51
CA PRO A 122 11.81 -6.92 0.74
C PRO A 122 12.07 -8.04 -0.28
N ARG A 123 11.06 -8.47 -1.04
CA ARG A 123 11.22 -9.42 -2.15
C ARG A 123 11.93 -8.81 -3.37
N ASN A 124 12.05 -7.48 -3.43
CA ASN A 124 12.80 -6.79 -4.46
C ASN A 124 14.23 -6.51 -3.96
N PRO A 125 15.28 -7.17 -4.51
CA PRO A 125 16.66 -6.97 -4.07
C PRO A 125 17.12 -5.50 -4.15
N ARG A 126 16.61 -4.73 -5.13
CA ARG A 126 16.94 -3.30 -5.27
C ARG A 126 16.41 -2.49 -4.09
N ALA A 127 15.24 -2.82 -3.56
CA ALA A 127 14.65 -2.13 -2.41
C ALA A 127 15.44 -2.35 -1.11
N ASN A 128 16.19 -3.46 -1.02
CA ASN A 128 17.02 -3.75 0.15
C ASN A 128 18.35 -2.97 0.16
N ARG A 129 18.69 -2.26 -0.93
CA ARG A 129 19.91 -1.45 -1.06
C ARG A 129 19.63 0.06 -0.90
N GLY A 130 18.63 0.43 -0.09
CA GLY A 130 18.22 1.81 0.11
C GLY A 130 17.03 2.23 -0.74
N TRP A 131 15.87 1.60 -0.49
CA TRP A 131 14.62 1.96 -1.18
C TRP A 131 14.23 3.43 -1.02
N GLU A 132 14.46 4.01 0.16
CA GLU A 132 14.07 5.39 0.47
C GLU A 132 14.74 6.39 -0.47
N GLU A 133 16.06 6.28 -0.67
CA GLU A 133 16.82 7.15 -1.56
C GLU A 133 16.42 6.97 -3.04
N LEU A 134 16.16 5.72 -3.46
CA LEU A 134 15.65 5.44 -4.81
C LEU A 134 14.27 6.07 -5.04
N ALA A 135 13.40 6.04 -4.02
CA ALA A 135 12.08 6.62 -4.08
C ALA A 135 12.15 8.16 -4.12
N LYS A 136 12.97 8.79 -3.27
CA LYS A 136 13.19 10.25 -3.27
C LYS A 136 13.73 10.74 -4.62
N ALA A 137 14.76 10.09 -5.15
CA ALA A 137 15.32 10.44 -6.46
C ALA A 137 14.24 10.40 -7.56
N ARG A 138 13.41 9.34 -7.59
CA ARG A 138 12.33 9.22 -8.56
C ARG A 138 11.24 10.28 -8.37
N LEU A 139 10.87 10.61 -7.12
CA LEU A 139 9.91 11.69 -6.86
C LEU A 139 10.46 13.06 -7.31
N GLY A 140 11.76 13.29 -7.18
CA GLY A 140 12.43 14.49 -7.67
C GLY A 140 12.43 14.58 -9.20
N GLU A 141 12.75 13.49 -9.90
CA GLU A 141 12.64 13.41 -11.37
C GLU A 141 11.22 13.69 -11.88
N LEU A 142 10.21 13.30 -11.11
CA LEU A 142 8.80 13.54 -11.43
C LEU A 142 8.35 14.96 -11.11
N GLY A 143 9.15 15.76 -10.40
CA GLY A 143 8.82 17.12 -9.98
C GLY A 143 7.70 17.19 -8.94
N VAL A 144 7.48 16.11 -8.17
CA VAL A 144 6.38 16.04 -7.20
C VAL A 144 6.83 16.27 -5.75
N LEU A 145 8.14 16.35 -5.48
CA LEU A 145 8.66 16.63 -4.14
C LEU A 145 8.18 17.99 -3.61
N GLU A 146 8.02 18.99 -4.46
CA GLU A 146 7.51 20.32 -4.09
C GLU A 146 6.07 20.30 -3.53
N LEU A 147 5.31 19.22 -3.80
CA LEU A 147 3.98 19.00 -3.24
C LEU A 147 4.03 18.45 -1.81
N LEU A 148 5.16 17.88 -1.42
CA LEU A 148 5.38 17.14 -0.16
C LEU A 148 6.27 17.93 0.82
N GLU A 149 7.24 18.68 0.30
CA GLU A 149 8.20 19.46 1.09
C GLU A 149 7.60 20.80 1.52
N LYS A 150 7.00 20.84 2.71
CA LYS A 150 6.66 22.07 3.45
C LYS A 150 6.83 21.89 4.95
#